data_AF-A0A350D1B9-F1
#
_entry.id   AF-A0A350D1B9-F1
#
_cell.length_a   1.000
_cell.length_b   1.000
_cell.length_c   1.000
_cell.angle_alpha   90.00
_cell.angle_beta   90.00
_cell.angle_gamma   90.00
#
_symmetry.space_group_name_H-M   'P 1'
#
loop_
_entity.id
_entity.type
_entity.pdbx_description
1 polymer ?
#
loop_
_entity_poly.entity_id
_entity_poly.type
_entity_poly.pdbx_seq_one_letter_code
_entity_poly.pdbx_strand_id
1 'polypeptide(L)'
;LMESPAIVIGLILLTLFAKRNNNSHIEWKEVFRESFLNPSVYILMGTLLIGFITGEKGWKAMDPLFGVLFKGMLAFFLLDMGIVAGRRIGEIKRVGIFLVAFGVLLPIFNALLGIFLAKLFGLSKGDAFMFSILCASASYIAVPAAMRLSVPEANPSLYVTMSLAITFPFNISVGIPLYYFFINWLWG
;
A
#
# COMPACT_ATOMS: atom_id res chain seq x y z
N LEU A 1 2.20 -8.35 3.88
CA LEU A 1 0.81 -8.50 4.40
C LEU A 1 -0.23 -7.92 3.44
N MET A 2 -0.12 -6.66 3.01
CA MET A 2 -1.16 -6.03 2.17
C MET A 2 -1.04 -6.28 0.65
N GLU A 3 0.07 -6.86 0.18
CA GLU A 3 0.26 -7.14 -1.26
C GLU A 3 -0.68 -8.24 -1.78
N SER A 4 -0.87 -9.32 -1.02
CA SER A 4 -1.72 -10.43 -1.44
C SER A 4 -3.20 -10.01 -1.62
N PRO A 5 -3.85 -9.32 -0.66
CA PRO A 5 -5.20 -8.77 -0.87
C PRO A 5 -5.28 -7.78 -2.02
N ALA A 6 -4.25 -6.94 -2.22
CA ALA A 6 -4.24 -5.97 -3.31
C ALA A 6 -4.17 -6.64 -4.69
N ILE A 7 -3.37 -7.71 -4.83
CA ILE A 7 -3.29 -8.50 -6.07
C ILE A 7 -4.61 -9.21 -6.35
N VAL A 8 -5.22 -9.86 -5.34
CA VAL A 8 -6.53 -10.51 -5.46
C VAL A 8 -7.59 -9.54 -5.96
N ILE A 9 -7.72 -8.38 -5.30
CA ILE A 9 -8.70 -7.36 -5.68
C ILE A 9 -8.39 -6.82 -7.07
N GLY A 10 -7.11 -6.60 -7.42
CA GLY A 10 -6.69 -6.17 -8.75
C GLY A 10 -7.12 -7.14 -9.85
N LEU A 11 -6.88 -8.45 -9.67
CA LEU A 11 -7.30 -9.50 -10.59
C LEU A 11 -8.82 -9.62 -10.70
N ILE A 12 -9.54 -9.53 -9.57
CA ILE A 12 -11.01 -9.54 -9.56
C ILE A 12 -11.57 -8.33 -10.32
N LEU A 13 -11.04 -7.13 -10.07
CA LEU A 13 -11.49 -5.93 -10.78
C LEU A 13 -11.16 -6.03 -12.27
N LEU A 14 -9.95 -6.47 -12.64
CA LEU A 14 -9.57 -6.64 -14.03
C LEU A 14 -10.49 -7.63 -14.74
N THR A 15 -10.79 -8.78 -14.13
CA THR A 15 -11.70 -9.78 -14.71
C THR A 15 -13.14 -9.25 -14.81
N LEU A 16 -13.64 -8.52 -13.81
CA LEU A 16 -14.98 -7.91 -13.85
C LEU A 16 -15.13 -6.84 -14.92
N PHE A 17 -14.12 -5.99 -15.11
CA PHE A 17 -14.18 -4.89 -16.09
C PHE A 17 -13.73 -5.30 -17.50
N ALA A 18 -12.85 -6.31 -17.64
CA ALA A 18 -12.53 -6.94 -18.92
C ALA A 18 -13.68 -7.80 -19.46
N LYS A 19 -14.61 -8.23 -18.59
CA LYS A 19 -15.83 -8.97 -18.93
C LYS A 19 -16.75 -8.26 -19.93
N ARG A 20 -16.52 -6.97 -20.21
CA ARG A 20 -17.23 -6.27 -21.28
C ARG A 20 -16.83 -6.75 -22.69
N ASN A 21 -15.76 -7.54 -22.85
CA ASN A 21 -15.30 -8.01 -24.16
C ASN A 21 -15.09 -9.53 -24.32
N ASN A 22 -15.09 -10.36 -23.26
CA ASN A 22 -15.04 -11.83 -23.43
C ASN A 22 -15.52 -12.61 -22.19
N ASN A 23 -16.10 -13.79 -22.45
CA ASN A 23 -16.72 -14.72 -21.49
C ASN A 23 -15.70 -15.54 -20.67
N SER A 24 -14.69 -14.90 -20.07
CA SER A 24 -13.73 -15.62 -19.21
C SER A 24 -14.30 -15.83 -17.79
N HIS A 25 -14.31 -17.09 -17.34
CA HIS A 25 -14.64 -17.46 -15.96
C HIS A 25 -13.42 -17.21 -15.05
N ILE A 26 -13.66 -16.72 -13.83
CA ILE A 26 -12.59 -16.55 -12.83
C ILE A 26 -12.21 -17.94 -12.30
N GLU A 27 -11.00 -18.40 -12.62
CA GLU A 27 -10.43 -19.59 -12.00
C GLU A 27 -9.92 -19.27 -10.59
N TRP A 28 -10.79 -19.44 -9.58
CA TRP A 28 -10.45 -19.23 -8.17
C TRP A 28 -9.20 -19.97 -7.72
N LYS A 29 -8.94 -21.16 -8.29
CA LYS A 29 -7.73 -21.94 -8.01
C LYS A 29 -6.45 -21.20 -8.41
N GLU A 30 -6.48 -20.50 -9.54
CA GLU A 30 -5.34 -19.70 -10.00
C GLU A 30 -5.15 -18.45 -9.13
N VAL A 31 -6.23 -17.77 -8.77
CA VAL A 31 -6.20 -16.62 -7.84
C VAL A 31 -5.58 -17.00 -6.49
N PHE A 32 -6.03 -18.11 -5.88
CA PHE A 32 -5.46 -18.60 -4.63
C PHE A 32 -3.99 -19.00 -4.79
N ARG A 33 -3.63 -19.67 -5.90
CA ARG A 33 -2.25 -20.08 -6.20
C ARG A 33 -1.34 -18.87 -6.31
N GLU A 34 -1.71 -17.86 -7.09
CA GLU A 34 -0.92 -16.63 -7.29
C GLU A 34 -0.80 -15.80 -6.00
N SER A 35 -1.87 -15.75 -5.20
CA SER A 35 -1.90 -14.97 -3.97
C SER A 35 -1.02 -15.52 -2.86
N PHE A 36 -0.88 -16.85 -2.79
CA PHE A 36 -0.03 -17.55 -1.81
C PHE A 36 1.40 -17.81 -2.31
N LEU A 37 1.58 -18.11 -3.60
CA LEU A 37 2.90 -18.39 -4.19
C LEU A 37 3.59 -17.15 -4.73
N ASN A 38 3.08 -15.95 -4.45
CA ASN A 38 3.80 -14.73 -4.77
C ASN A 38 5.17 -14.75 -4.07
N PRO A 39 6.29 -14.56 -4.80
CA PRO A 39 7.63 -14.58 -4.22
C PRO A 39 7.78 -13.68 -3.00
N SER A 40 7.15 -12.50 -2.99
CA SER A 40 7.18 -11.58 -1.84
C SER A 40 6.50 -12.17 -0.60
N VAL A 41 5.37 -12.85 -0.76
CA VAL A 41 4.64 -13.50 0.35
C VAL A 41 5.46 -14.68 0.89
N TYR A 42 6.05 -15.48 0.00
CA TYR A 42 6.87 -16.61 0.37
C TYR A 42 8.12 -16.18 1.16
N ILE A 43 8.81 -15.14 0.68
CA ILE A 43 9.98 -14.56 1.37
C ILE A 43 9.57 -13.96 2.72
N LEU A 44 8.44 -13.24 2.79
CA LEU A 44 7.94 -12.67 4.04
C LEU A 44 7.64 -13.76 5.09
N MET A 45 6.97 -14.84 4.68
CA MET A 45 6.67 -15.96 5.57
C MET A 45 7.96 -16.68 6.02
N GLY A 46 8.90 -16.91 5.10
CA GLY A 46 10.18 -17.53 5.44
C GLY A 46 11.01 -16.70 6.41
N THR A 47 11.14 -15.39 6.15
CA THR A 47 11.87 -14.47 7.04
C THR A 47 11.21 -14.31 8.41
N LEU A 48 9.88 -14.33 8.48
CA LEU A 48 9.14 -14.33 9.75
C LEU A 48 9.42 -15.59 10.56
N LEU A 49 9.40 -16.77 9.93
CA LEU A 49 9.72 -18.05 10.60
C LEU A 49 11.16 -18.06 11.10
N ILE A 50 12.11 -17.62 10.28
CA ILE A 50 13.52 -17.49 10.67
C ILE A 50 13.66 -16.52 11.85
N GLY A 51 13.01 -15.35 11.80
CA GLY A 51 13.01 -14.37 12.87
C GLY A 51 12.42 -14.92 14.18
N PHE A 52 11.32 -15.68 14.08
CA PHE A 52 10.68 -16.34 15.23
C PHE A 52 11.61 -17.38 15.88
N ILE A 53 12.32 -18.18 15.09
CA ILE A 53 13.24 -19.21 15.60
C ILE A 53 14.53 -18.60 16.17
N THR A 54 15.09 -17.59 15.49
CA THR A 54 16.41 -17.01 15.83
C THR A 54 16.35 -15.93 16.91
N GLY A 55 15.21 -15.27 17.07
CA GLY A 55 14.98 -14.24 18.08
C GLY A 55 16.00 -13.09 18.05
N GLU A 56 16.39 -12.61 19.22
CA GLU A 56 17.26 -11.45 19.38
C GLU A 56 18.67 -11.66 18.78
N LYS A 57 19.17 -12.91 18.78
CA LYS A 57 20.47 -13.24 18.17
C LYS A 57 20.43 -13.04 16.66
N GLY A 58 19.35 -13.48 16.00
CA GLY A 58 19.14 -13.24 14.58
C GLY A 58 19.02 -11.75 14.26
N TRP A 59 18.30 -10.99 15.10
CA TRP A 59 18.18 -9.54 14.95
C TRP A 59 19.55 -8.84 15.03
N LYS A 60 20.38 -9.13 16.03
CA LYS A 60 21.70 -8.50 16.18
C LYS A 60 22.63 -8.78 15.00
N ALA A 61 22.53 -9.96 14.38
CA ALA A 61 23.29 -10.27 13.17
C ALA A 61 22.83 -9.46 11.96
N MET A 62 21.54 -9.12 11.89
CA MET A 62 20.91 -8.38 10.79
C MET A 62 20.91 -6.85 10.99
N ASP A 63 21.09 -6.37 12.22
CA ASP A 63 21.01 -4.95 12.61
C ASP A 63 21.91 -4.01 11.78
N PRO A 64 23.18 -4.36 11.43
CA PRO A 64 23.99 -3.47 10.60
C PRO A 64 23.37 -3.17 9.23
N LEU A 65 22.68 -4.15 8.64
CA LEU A 65 22.06 -4.04 7.32
C LEU A 65 20.63 -3.45 7.43
N PHE A 66 19.79 -4.04 8.28
CA PHE A 66 18.35 -3.75 8.33
C PHE A 66 17.97 -2.70 9.39
N GLY A 67 18.84 -2.41 10.35
CA GLY A 67 18.65 -1.35 11.34
C GLY A 67 19.37 -0.07 10.94
N VAL A 68 20.69 -0.15 10.81
CA VAL A 68 21.56 1.03 10.56
C VAL A 68 21.51 1.44 9.10
N LEU A 69 21.93 0.57 8.17
CA LEU A 69 22.03 0.93 6.75
C LEU A 69 20.67 1.17 6.11
N PHE A 70 19.63 0.42 6.52
CA PHE A 70 18.28 0.57 6.01
C PHE A 70 17.72 1.97 6.15
N LYS A 71 17.98 2.67 7.26
CA LYS A 71 17.53 4.06 7.44
C LYS A 71 18.12 4.99 6.39
N GLY A 72 19.41 4.83 6.09
CA GLY A 72 20.08 5.60 5.03
C GLY A 72 19.51 5.29 3.64
N MET A 73 19.33 4.00 3.33
CA MET A 73 18.72 3.57 2.07
C MET A 73 17.27 4.07 1.94
N LEU A 74 16.48 4.02 3.02
CA LEU A 74 15.12 4.52 3.06
C LEU A 74 15.07 6.04 2.83
N ALA A 75 16.01 6.80 3.39
CA ALA A 75 16.09 8.24 3.16
C ALA A 75 16.35 8.56 1.67
N PHE A 76 17.29 7.86 1.02
CA PHE A 76 17.54 8.02 -0.41
C PHE A 76 16.34 7.58 -1.25
N PHE A 77 15.69 6.48 -0.87
CA PHE A 77 14.48 6.00 -1.53
C PHE A 77 13.34 7.04 -1.43
N LEU A 78 13.09 7.60 -0.25
CA LEU A 78 12.08 8.65 -0.06
C LEU A 78 12.44 9.93 -0.84
N LEU A 79 13.72 10.27 -0.95
CA LEU A 79 14.18 11.39 -1.77
C LEU A 79 13.91 11.15 -3.26
N ASP A 80 14.24 9.97 -3.79
CA ASP A 80 13.98 9.61 -5.20
C ASP A 80 12.47 9.64 -5.49
N MET A 81 11.66 9.04 -4.62
CA MET A 81 10.20 9.08 -4.75
C MET A 81 9.66 10.51 -4.67
N GLY A 82 10.24 11.37 -3.83
CA GLY A 82 9.92 12.79 -3.77
C GLY A 82 10.25 13.53 -5.06
N ILE A 83 11.40 13.25 -5.69
CA ILE A 83 11.79 13.83 -6.98
C ILE A 83 10.84 13.34 -8.09
N VAL A 84 10.50 12.06 -8.12
CA VAL A 84 9.54 11.48 -9.09
C VAL A 84 8.17 12.13 -8.93
N ALA A 85 7.68 12.28 -7.69
CA ALA A 85 6.43 12.97 -7.40
C ALA A 85 6.47 14.44 -7.87
N GLY A 86 7.55 15.16 -7.56
CA GLY A 86 7.75 16.56 -7.98
C GLY A 86 7.77 16.73 -9.51
N ARG A 87 8.43 15.83 -10.24
CA ARG A 87 8.44 15.84 -11.72
C ARG A 87 7.05 15.60 -12.32
N ARG A 88 6.21 14.80 -11.65
CA ARG A 88 4.84 14.47 -12.09
C ARG A 88 3.78 15.43 -11.57
N ILE A 89 4.11 16.41 -10.72
CA ILE A 89 3.12 17.35 -10.16
C ILE A 89 2.41 18.15 -11.26
N GLY A 90 3.10 18.44 -12.37
CA GLY A 90 2.50 19.10 -13.54
C GLY A 90 1.47 18.22 -14.26
N GLU A 91 1.61 16.90 -14.17
CA GLU A 91 0.64 15.94 -14.74
C GLU A 91 -0.69 15.99 -13.99
N ILE A 92 -0.73 16.37 -12.71
CA ILE A 92 -1.95 16.48 -11.89
C ILE A 92 -3.03 17.31 -12.59
N LYS A 93 -2.64 18.40 -13.27
CA LYS A 93 -3.57 19.26 -14.04
C LYS A 93 -4.29 18.51 -15.17
N ARG A 94 -3.68 17.45 -15.70
CA ARG A 94 -4.23 16.60 -16.77
C ARG A 94 -5.10 15.45 -16.23
N VAL A 95 -4.91 15.06 -14.97
CA VAL A 95 -5.63 13.94 -14.34
C VAL A 95 -7.07 14.35 -13.95
N GLY A 96 -7.33 15.66 -13.80
CA GLY A 96 -8.65 16.22 -13.54
C GLY A 96 -9.04 16.25 -12.07
N ILE A 97 -9.91 17.20 -11.70
CA ILE A 97 -10.28 17.48 -10.29
C ILE A 97 -10.87 16.27 -9.57
N PHE A 98 -11.62 15.43 -10.30
CA PHE A 98 -12.25 14.23 -9.75
C PHE A 98 -11.22 13.26 -9.19
N LEU A 99 -10.16 12.98 -9.96
CA LEU A 99 -9.12 12.05 -9.55
C LEU A 99 -8.25 12.64 -8.42
N VAL A 100 -8.00 13.95 -8.43
CA VAL A 100 -7.34 14.61 -7.28
C VAL A 100 -8.15 14.44 -6.01
N ALA A 101 -9.46 14.73 -6.05
CA ALA A 101 -10.34 14.54 -4.92
C ALA A 101 -10.36 13.07 -4.47
N PHE A 102 -10.42 12.14 -5.42
CA PHE A 102 -10.38 10.71 -5.12
C PHE A 102 -9.09 10.29 -4.41
N GLY A 103 -7.92 10.74 -4.87
CA GLY A 103 -6.62 10.42 -4.26
C GLY A 103 -6.43 10.99 -2.85
N VAL A 104 -7.23 11.98 -2.46
CA VAL A 104 -7.22 12.58 -1.13
C VAL A 104 -8.31 11.97 -0.23
N LEU A 105 -9.52 11.80 -0.74
CA LEU A 105 -10.67 11.35 0.05
C LEU A 105 -10.64 9.84 0.31
N LEU A 106 -10.17 9.03 -0.63
CA LEU A 106 -10.15 7.57 -0.49
C LEU A 106 -9.25 7.11 0.68
N PRO A 107 -8.02 7.62 0.87
CA PRO A 107 -7.21 7.31 2.06
C PRO A 107 -7.92 7.63 3.37
N ILE A 108 -8.57 8.79 3.45
CA ILE A 108 -9.31 9.22 4.65
C ILE A 108 -10.46 8.26 4.92
N PHE A 109 -11.26 7.94 3.90
CA PHE A 109 -12.36 7.00 4.02
C PHE A 109 -11.88 5.63 4.51
N ASN A 110 -10.79 5.09 3.93
CA ASN A 110 -10.22 3.82 4.34
C ASN A 110 -9.65 3.85 5.76
N ALA A 111 -9.00 4.95 6.17
CA ALA A 111 -8.56 5.13 7.55
C ALA A 111 -9.74 5.12 8.52
N LEU A 112 -10.81 5.88 8.24
CA LEU A 112 -11.99 5.92 9.10
C LEU A 112 -12.64 4.54 9.23
N LEU A 113 -12.73 3.80 8.13
CA LEU A 113 -13.21 2.42 8.14
C LEU A 113 -12.29 1.52 8.97
N GLY A 114 -10.98 1.66 8.82
CA GLY A 114 -9.98 0.95 9.64
C GLY A 114 -10.10 1.28 11.13
N ILE A 115 -10.28 2.55 11.49
CA ILE A 115 -10.48 3.02 12.87
C ILE A 115 -11.76 2.44 13.45
N PHE A 116 -12.85 2.46 12.68
CA PHE A 116 -14.13 1.87 13.10
C PHE A 116 -13.99 0.37 13.38
N LEU A 117 -13.36 -0.37 12.47
CA LEU A 117 -13.09 -1.80 12.66
C LEU A 117 -12.17 -2.05 13.86
N ALA A 118 -11.12 -1.24 14.05
CA ALA A 118 -10.23 -1.33 15.20
C ALA A 118 -10.99 -1.15 16.53
N LYS A 119 -11.98 -0.23 16.56
CA LYS A 119 -12.85 -0.05 17.73
C LYS A 119 -13.72 -1.27 17.96
N LEU A 120 -14.31 -1.82 16.90
CA LEU A 120 -15.17 -3.01 16.96
C LEU A 120 -14.40 -4.25 17.44
N PHE A 121 -13.13 -4.41 17.05
CA PHE A 121 -12.26 -5.49 17.50
C PHE A 121 -11.55 -5.23 18.83
N GLY A 122 -11.78 -4.08 19.48
CA GLY A 122 -11.19 -3.76 20.78
C GLY A 122 -9.66 -3.59 20.74
N LEU A 123 -9.10 -3.12 19.62
CA LEU A 123 -7.65 -2.91 19.50
C LEU A 123 -7.15 -1.80 20.44
N SER A 124 -5.89 -1.91 20.86
CA SER A 124 -5.22 -0.86 21.62
C SER A 124 -5.07 0.42 20.78
N LYS A 125 -4.84 1.56 21.43
CA LYS A 125 -4.67 2.86 20.76
C LYS A 125 -3.54 2.85 19.73
N GLY A 126 -2.41 2.23 20.06
CA GLY A 126 -1.26 2.10 19.17
C GLY A 126 -1.55 1.17 17.98
N ASP A 127 -2.20 0.04 18.23
CA ASP A 127 -2.53 -0.93 17.19
C ASP A 127 -3.59 -0.37 16.23
N ALA A 128 -4.60 0.32 16.76
CA ALA A 128 -5.61 1.03 15.96
C ALA A 128 -4.97 2.07 15.04
N PHE A 129 -3.95 2.79 15.54
CA PHE A 129 -3.22 3.78 14.75
C PHE A 129 -2.44 3.14 13.62
N MET A 130 -1.64 2.12 13.91
CA MET A 130 -0.94 1.35 12.89
C MET A 130 -1.90 0.74 11.87
N PHE A 131 -3.01 0.15 12.33
CA PHE A 131 -4.01 -0.43 11.45
C PHE A 131 -4.66 0.61 10.52
N SER A 132 -5.02 1.79 11.04
CA SER A 132 -5.59 2.88 10.22
C SER A 132 -4.64 3.36 9.12
N ILE A 133 -3.33 3.47 9.43
CA ILE A 133 -2.31 3.86 8.46
C ILE A 133 -2.16 2.81 7.37
N LEU A 134 -2.20 1.53 7.75
CA LEU A 134 -2.19 0.41 6.80
C LEU A 134 -3.40 0.50 5.87
N CYS A 135 -4.62 0.65 6.40
CA CYS A 135 -5.84 0.77 5.60
C CYS A 135 -5.83 1.96 4.63
N ALA A 136 -5.29 3.11 5.05
CA ALA A 136 -5.24 4.33 4.24
C ALA A 136 -4.17 4.32 3.15
N SER A 137 -3.15 3.46 3.28
CA SER A 137 -1.99 3.51 2.39
C SER A 137 -2.23 2.81 1.06
N ALA A 138 -1.78 3.44 -0.02
CA ALA A 138 -1.70 2.79 -1.32
C ALA A 138 -0.37 2.02 -1.47
N SER A 139 -0.26 1.17 -2.49
CA SER A 139 1.02 0.60 -2.88
C SER A 139 1.78 1.56 -3.78
N TYR A 140 2.86 2.12 -3.25
CA TYR A 140 3.66 3.15 -3.91
C TYR A 140 4.77 2.58 -4.81
N ILE A 141 5.10 1.29 -4.68
CA ILE A 141 6.25 0.67 -5.34
C ILE A 141 5.81 -0.49 -6.24
N ALA A 142 5.33 -1.55 -5.62
CA ALA A 142 5.09 -2.82 -6.29
C ALA A 142 3.94 -2.73 -7.30
N VAL A 143 2.83 -2.08 -6.95
CA VAL A 143 1.66 -2.01 -7.84
C VAL A 143 1.93 -1.18 -9.09
N PRO A 144 2.54 0.03 -9.04
CA PRO A 144 2.90 0.74 -10.27
C PRO A 144 3.84 -0.05 -11.19
N ALA A 145 4.81 -0.77 -10.63
CA ALA A 145 5.71 -1.62 -11.40
C ALA A 145 4.97 -2.81 -12.03
N ALA A 146 4.14 -3.51 -11.25
CA ALA A 146 3.34 -4.63 -11.72
C ALA A 146 2.33 -4.20 -12.80
N MET A 147 1.61 -3.09 -12.61
CA MET A 147 0.67 -2.57 -13.60
C MET A 147 1.34 -2.26 -14.93
N ARG A 148 2.57 -1.72 -14.90
CA ARG A 148 3.34 -1.45 -16.12
C ARG A 148 3.68 -2.73 -16.90
N LEU A 149 3.86 -3.85 -16.22
CA LEU A 149 4.22 -5.14 -16.82
C LEU A 149 2.99 -5.96 -17.23
N SER A 150 1.95 -5.94 -16.40
CA SER A 150 0.76 -6.79 -16.56
C SER A 150 -0.38 -6.13 -17.33
N VAL A 151 -0.47 -4.81 -17.36
CA VAL A 151 -1.54 -4.06 -18.02
C VAL A 151 -0.93 -2.90 -18.84
N PRO A 152 -0.26 -3.19 -19.97
CA PRO A 152 0.44 -2.19 -20.74
C PRO A 152 -0.48 -1.11 -21.34
N GLU A 153 -1.79 -1.37 -21.49
CA GLU A 153 -2.75 -0.35 -21.93
C GLU A 153 -3.09 0.68 -20.85
N ALA A 154 -2.75 0.41 -19.58
CA ALA A 154 -3.03 1.33 -18.49
C ALA A 154 -2.12 2.56 -18.57
N ASN A 155 -2.71 3.75 -18.57
CA ASN A 155 -1.96 5.01 -18.64
C ASN A 155 -1.09 5.21 -17.38
N PRO A 156 0.26 5.16 -17.49
CA PRO A 156 1.15 5.33 -16.34
C PRO A 156 1.03 6.69 -15.68
N SER A 157 0.68 7.73 -16.43
CA SER A 157 0.46 9.07 -15.87
C SER A 157 -0.73 9.12 -14.91
N LEU A 158 -1.67 8.18 -14.97
CA LEU A 158 -2.78 8.13 -14.01
C LEU A 158 -2.35 7.42 -12.73
N TYR A 159 -2.01 6.12 -12.80
CA TYR A 159 -1.79 5.34 -11.58
C TYR A 159 -0.50 5.73 -10.83
N VAL A 160 0.55 6.17 -11.52
CA VAL A 160 1.79 6.64 -10.88
C VAL A 160 1.57 8.00 -10.22
N THR A 161 0.94 8.95 -10.92
CA THR A 161 0.69 10.29 -10.38
C THR A 161 -0.29 10.25 -9.21
N MET A 162 -1.34 9.44 -9.30
CA MET A 162 -2.31 9.26 -8.21
C MET A 162 -1.67 8.71 -6.94
N SER A 163 -0.81 7.68 -7.05
CA SER A 163 -0.17 7.08 -5.87
C SER A 163 0.96 7.95 -5.33
N LEU A 164 1.86 8.44 -6.19
CA LEU A 164 3.11 9.11 -5.78
C LEU A 164 3.01 10.62 -5.60
N ALA A 165 2.24 11.31 -6.44
CA ALA A 165 2.18 12.77 -6.41
C ALA A 165 1.01 13.31 -5.58
N ILE A 166 -0.01 12.48 -5.31
CA ILE A 166 -1.23 12.88 -4.60
C ILE A 166 -1.36 12.10 -3.30
N THR A 167 -1.61 10.80 -3.39
CA THR A 167 -1.95 9.97 -2.22
C THR A 167 -0.80 9.93 -1.23
N PHE A 168 0.43 9.63 -1.68
CA PHE A 168 1.58 9.48 -0.79
C PHE A 168 1.90 10.78 -0.01
N PRO A 169 2.11 11.95 -0.65
CA PRO A 169 2.39 13.19 0.07
C PRO A 169 1.24 13.58 0.99
N PHE A 170 0.00 13.47 0.53
CA PHE A 170 -1.17 13.75 1.36
C PHE A 170 -1.20 12.87 2.61
N ASN A 171 -1.02 11.55 2.45
CA ASN A 171 -1.14 10.61 3.55
C ASN A 171 -0.04 10.83 4.60
N ILE A 172 1.19 11.15 4.17
CA ILE A 172 2.30 11.44 5.10
C ILE A 172 2.12 12.80 5.79
N SER A 173 1.80 13.85 5.04
CA SER A 173 1.76 15.21 5.58
C SER A 173 0.48 15.54 6.35
N VAL A 174 -0.66 14.98 5.96
CA VAL A 174 -1.98 15.33 6.51
C VAL A 174 -2.71 14.10 7.04
N GLY A 175 -2.70 12.99 6.30
CA GLY A 175 -3.42 11.76 6.65
C GLY A 175 -3.00 11.21 8.01
N ILE A 176 -1.71 10.93 8.23
CA ILE A 176 -1.19 10.38 9.48
C ILE A 176 -1.55 11.26 10.69
N PRO A 177 -1.30 12.59 10.69
CA PRO A 177 -1.77 13.47 11.77
C PRO A 177 -3.29 13.41 11.98
N LEU A 178 -4.07 13.38 10.91
CA LEU A 178 -5.53 13.33 10.96
C LEU A 178 -6.04 12.02 11.60
N TYR A 179 -5.47 10.87 11.22
CA TYR A 179 -5.87 9.57 11.77
C TYR A 179 -5.49 9.47 13.24
N TYR A 180 -4.30 9.98 13.60
CA TYR A 180 -3.87 10.08 14.98
C TYR A 180 -4.83 10.92 15.83
N PHE A 181 -5.28 12.06 15.30
CA PHE A 181 -6.28 12.90 15.94
C PHE A 181 -7.60 12.15 16.21
N PHE A 182 -8.16 11.48 15.20
CA PHE A 182 -9.41 10.73 15.36
C PHE A 182 -9.28 9.57 16.35
N ILE A 183 -8.14 8.89 16.36
CA ILE A 183 -7.90 7.80 17.30
C ILE A 183 -7.76 8.31 18.73
N ASN A 184 -7.01 9.39 18.95
CA ASN A 184 -6.96 10.03 20.27
C ASN A 184 -8.36 10.41 20.74
N TRP A 185 -9.16 11.03 19.88
CA TRP A 185 -10.52 11.40 20.23
C TRP A 185 -11.41 10.19 20.60
N LEU A 186 -11.28 9.06 19.91
CA LEU A 186 -12.08 7.85 20.15
C LEU A 186 -11.57 6.92 21.26
N TRP A 187 -10.28 7.00 21.63
CA TRP A 187 -9.66 6.15 22.65
C TRP A 187 -9.34 6.89 23.96
N GLY A 188 -9.40 8.22 24.00
CA GLY A 188 -8.87 9.04 25.10
C GLY A 188 -7.36 9.22 24.95
#